data_AF-M0GM86-F1
#
_entry.id   AF-M0GM86-F1
#
_cell.length_a   1.000
_cell.length_b   1.000
_cell.length_c   1.000
_cell.angle_alpha   90.00
_cell.angle_beta   90.00
_cell.angle_gamma   90.00
#
_symmetry.space_group_name_H-M   'P 1'
#
loop_
_entity.id
_entity.type
_entity.pdbx_description
1 polymer ?
#
loop_
_entity_poly.entity_id
_entity_poly.type
_entity_poly.pdbx_seq_one_letter_code
_entity_poly.pdbx_strand_id
1 'polypeptide(L)'
;MTTKPQLKLGSHLVPGLAAVALFVVMAVVFLGASFPNPQGFAEGANITASIGYSMFNLDFGDVAGEGFLAAFIVIAVTLDVALDGAIHLARREEGGQMRTILTDGGREIKRTLFDDEEGDR
;
A
#
# COMPACT_ATOMS: atom_id res chain seq x y z
N MET A 1 3.84 -37.72 40.39
CA MET A 1 4.71 -36.60 40.78
C MET A 1 4.67 -35.57 39.66
N THR A 2 3.99 -34.44 39.87
CA THR A 2 3.93 -33.38 38.86
C THR A 2 4.92 -32.29 39.24
N THR A 3 5.94 -32.08 38.40
CA THR A 3 6.96 -31.06 38.60
C THR A 3 6.30 -29.68 38.52
N LYS A 4 6.50 -28.85 39.56
CA LYS A 4 6.02 -27.46 39.55
C LYS A 4 6.76 -26.68 38.45
N PRO A 5 6.06 -25.90 37.61
CA PRO A 5 6.72 -25.04 36.63
C PRO A 5 7.59 -24.00 37.36
N GLN A 6 8.85 -23.87 36.94
CA GLN A 6 9.78 -22.88 37.46
C GLN A 6 10.00 -21.80 36.41
N LEU A 7 9.90 -20.53 36.84
CA LEU A 7 10.19 -19.38 36.00
C LEU A 7 11.68 -19.35 35.68
N LYS A 8 12.02 -19.39 34.38
CA LYS A 8 13.40 -19.31 33.90
C LYS A 8 13.83 -17.84 33.98
N LEU A 9 14.35 -17.40 35.11
CA LEU A 9 14.96 -16.08 35.27
C LEU A 9 16.45 -16.16 34.92
N GLY A 10 16.92 -15.32 34.00
CA GLY A 10 18.35 -15.27 33.62
C GLY A 10 18.64 -14.21 32.55
N SER A 11 19.87 -14.21 32.01
CA SER A 11 20.36 -13.17 31.08
C SER A 11 19.52 -13.02 29.79
N HIS A 12 18.71 -14.00 29.43
CA HIS A 12 17.79 -13.94 28.30
C HIS A 12 16.59 -12.98 28.53
N LEU A 13 16.39 -12.51 29.76
CA LEU A 13 15.40 -11.48 30.08
C LEU A 13 15.92 -10.06 29.86
N VAL A 14 17.23 -9.88 29.63
CA VAL A 14 17.84 -8.56 29.40
C VAL A 14 17.20 -7.82 28.23
N PRO A 15 16.93 -8.45 27.06
CA PRO A 15 16.20 -7.80 25.97
C PRO A 15 14.77 -7.40 26.35
N GLY A 16 14.08 -8.24 27.13
CA GLY A 16 12.73 -7.95 27.63
C GLY A 16 12.73 -6.77 28.59
N LEU A 17 13.71 -6.70 29.50
CA LEU A 17 13.88 -5.57 30.40
C LEU A 17 14.20 -4.28 29.64
N ALA A 18 15.03 -4.36 28.59
CA ALA A 18 15.32 -3.22 27.72
C ALA A 18 14.06 -2.71 27.00
N ALA A 19 13.19 -3.61 26.53
CA ALA A 19 11.91 -3.24 25.93
C ALA A 19 10.97 -2.57 26.94
N VAL A 20 10.88 -3.08 28.16
CA VAL A 20 10.09 -2.44 29.24
C VAL A 20 10.65 -1.06 29.59
N ALA A 21 11.97 -0.92 29.68
CA ALA A 21 12.61 0.36 29.92
C ALA A 21 12.28 1.37 28.80
N LEU A 22 12.40 0.96 27.53
CA LEU A 22 12.01 1.79 26.39
C LEU A 22 10.54 2.19 26.45
N PHE A 23 9.66 1.25 26.80
CA PHE A 23 8.23 1.52 26.96
C PHE A 23 7.97 2.58 28.04
N VAL A 24 8.64 2.49 29.19
CA VAL A 24 8.54 3.50 30.26
C VAL A 24 9.01 4.86 29.77
N VAL A 25 10.13 4.93 29.03
CA VAL A 25 10.61 6.19 28.44
C VAL A 25 9.56 6.78 27.50
N MET A 26 9.00 5.98 26.60
CA MET A 26 7.94 6.42 25.68
C MET A 26 6.69 6.90 26.43
N ALA A 27 6.27 6.18 27.48
CA ALA A 27 5.13 6.55 28.30
C ALA A 27 5.36 7.90 29.01
N VAL A 28 6.55 8.11 29.59
CA VAL A 28 6.92 9.39 30.22
C VAL A 28 6.90 10.52 29.20
N VAL A 29 7.47 10.30 28.00
CA VAL A 29 7.48 11.29 26.93
C VAL A 29 6.06 11.65 26.50
N PHE A 30 5.18 10.66 26.29
CA PHE A 30 3.82 10.92 25.83
C PHE A 30 2.93 11.55 26.89
N LEU A 31 3.04 11.14 28.15
CA LEU A 31 2.27 11.76 29.23
C LEU A 31 2.79 13.16 29.59
N GLY A 32 4.09 13.40 29.41
CA GLY A 32 4.72 14.69 29.64
C GLY A 32 4.63 15.66 28.45
N ALA A 33 4.26 15.17 27.26
CA ALA A 33 4.12 16.01 26.08
C ALA A 33 2.92 16.94 26.23
N SER A 34 3.17 18.24 26.20
CA SER A 34 2.13 19.27 26.08
C SER A 34 2.12 19.80 24.66
N PHE A 35 0.97 19.72 24.01
CA PHE A 35 0.75 20.38 22.73
C PHE A 35 0.13 21.76 22.96
N PRO A 36 0.56 22.80 22.22
CA PRO A 36 -0.15 24.07 22.17
C PRO A 36 -1.59 23.88 21.67
N ASN A 37 -2.41 24.93 21.80
CA ASN A 37 -3.74 24.93 21.19
C ASN A 37 -3.64 24.56 19.70
N PRO A 38 -4.50 23.67 19.19
CA PRO A 38 -4.45 23.27 17.80
C PRO A 38 -4.61 24.50 16.90
N GLN A 39 -3.54 24.83 16.18
CA GLN A 39 -3.56 25.86 15.16
C GLN A 39 -3.92 25.18 13.84
N GLY A 40 -5.10 25.52 13.30
CA GLY A 40 -5.44 25.17 11.93
C GLY A 40 -4.63 25.99 10.93
N PHE A 41 -4.85 25.74 9.65
CA PHE A 41 -4.31 26.59 8.60
C PHE A 41 -5.03 27.95 8.57
N ALA A 42 -4.35 28.96 8.02
CA ALA A 42 -4.93 30.29 7.85
C ALA A 42 -6.23 30.23 7.03
N GLU A 43 -7.17 31.13 7.32
CA GLU A 43 -8.40 31.24 6.55
C GLU A 43 -8.08 31.52 5.08
N GLY A 44 -8.64 30.71 4.18
CA GLY A 44 -8.42 30.81 2.74
C GLY A 44 -7.19 30.06 2.20
N ALA A 45 -6.35 29.46 3.06
CA ALA A 45 -5.21 28.68 2.59
C ALA A 45 -5.65 27.42 1.84
N ASN A 46 -5.18 27.25 0.60
CA ASN A 46 -5.52 26.09 -0.21
C ASN A 46 -4.51 24.95 0.00
N ILE A 47 -4.88 24.00 0.87
CA ILE A 47 -4.05 22.85 1.21
C ILE A 47 -3.82 21.94 0.01
N THR A 48 -4.86 21.70 -0.79
CA THR A 48 -4.76 20.86 -1.98
C THR A 48 -3.79 21.43 -3.00
N ALA A 49 -3.85 22.75 -3.24
CA ALA A 49 -2.92 23.44 -4.13
C ALA A 49 -1.49 23.39 -3.58
N SER A 50 -1.31 23.67 -2.28
CA SER A 50 0.00 23.63 -1.61
C SER A 50 0.63 22.24 -1.71
N ILE A 51 -0.14 21.17 -1.50
CA ILE A 51 0.33 19.78 -1.71
C ILE A 51 0.75 19.57 -3.17
N GLY A 52 -0.05 20.03 -4.13
CA GLY A 52 0.28 19.94 -5.55
C GLY A 52 1.59 20.66 -5.89
N TYR A 53 1.81 21.86 -5.34
CA TYR A 53 3.06 22.59 -5.52
C TYR A 53 4.26 21.86 -4.89
N SER A 54 4.12 21.34 -3.66
CA SER A 54 5.15 20.54 -3.00
C SER A 54 5.49 19.25 -3.76
N MET A 55 4.52 18.60 -4.41
CA MET A 55 4.77 17.41 -5.25
C MET A 55 5.73 17.69 -6.41
N PHE A 56 5.70 18.90 -6.96
CA PHE A 56 6.57 19.33 -8.06
C PHE A 56 7.73 20.24 -7.61
N ASN A 57 7.96 20.36 -6.30
CA ASN A 57 8.99 21.22 -5.71
C ASN A 57 8.86 22.69 -6.15
N LEU A 58 7.63 23.20 -6.18
CA LEU A 58 7.27 24.58 -6.52
C LEU A 58 6.95 25.38 -5.25
N ASP A 59 7.41 26.63 -5.20
CA ASP A 59 7.27 27.52 -4.03
C ASP A 59 6.08 28.49 -4.16
N PHE A 60 4.91 27.95 -4.51
CA PHE A 60 3.66 28.72 -4.71
C PHE A 60 2.57 28.37 -3.68
N GLY A 61 2.88 27.51 -2.70
CA GLY A 61 1.92 27.08 -1.69
C GLY A 61 1.67 28.13 -0.62
N ASP A 62 0.39 28.30 -0.24
CA ASP A 62 0.00 29.10 0.92
C ASP A 62 0.53 28.50 2.24
N VAL A 63 0.85 27.20 2.21
CA VAL A 63 1.37 26.43 3.34
C VAL A 63 2.73 25.85 2.97
N ALA A 64 3.72 26.12 3.82
CA ALA A 64 5.06 25.57 3.67
C ALA A 64 5.03 24.04 3.80
N GLY A 65 5.69 23.34 2.87
CA GLY A 65 5.81 21.89 2.85
C GLY A 65 7.14 21.46 2.25
N GLU A 66 7.58 20.25 2.59
CA GLU A 66 8.77 19.65 1.98
C GLU A 66 8.50 19.24 0.52
N GLY A 67 9.54 19.26 -0.31
CA GLY A 67 9.43 18.84 -1.70
C GLY A 67 9.34 17.31 -1.84
N PHE A 68 8.36 16.81 -2.60
CA PHE A 68 8.13 15.38 -2.81
C PHE A 68 8.44 14.92 -4.24
N LEU A 69 9.20 15.71 -5.01
CA LEU A 69 9.46 15.44 -6.43
C LEU A 69 10.09 14.07 -6.67
N ALA A 70 11.06 13.67 -5.84
CA ALA A 70 11.67 12.35 -5.96
C ALA A 70 10.66 11.22 -5.74
N ALA A 71 9.83 11.34 -4.69
CA ALA A 71 8.79 10.35 -4.40
C ALA A 71 7.74 10.28 -5.53
N PHE A 72 7.34 11.44 -6.07
CA PHE A 72 6.44 11.53 -7.22
C PHE A 72 6.99 10.77 -8.43
N ILE A 73 8.27 10.99 -8.77
CA ILE A 73 8.92 10.31 -9.89
C ILE A 73 9.01 8.79 -9.65
N VAL A 74 9.36 8.36 -8.43
CA VAL A 74 9.42 6.93 -8.08
C VAL A 74 8.05 6.27 -8.25
N ILE A 75 6.98 6.91 -7.79
CA ILE A 75 5.61 6.42 -7.96
C ILE A 75 5.26 6.32 -9.45
N ALA A 76 5.58 7.35 -10.24
CA ALA A 76 5.29 7.36 -11.67
C ALA A 76 5.97 6.18 -12.39
N VAL A 77 7.27 5.97 -12.17
CA VAL A 77 8.02 4.83 -12.73
C VAL A 77 7.48 3.49 -12.24
N THR A 78 7.12 3.40 -10.95
CA THR A 78 6.56 2.16 -10.38
C THR A 78 5.23 1.81 -11.01
N LEU A 79 4.35 2.80 -11.21
CA LEU A 79 3.05 2.60 -11.84
C LEU A 79 3.19 2.21 -13.32
N ASP A 80 4.15 2.79 -14.04
CA ASP A 80 4.47 2.44 -15.42
C ASP A 80 4.90 0.97 -15.54
N VAL A 81 5.89 0.57 -14.73
CA VAL A 81 6.38 -0.83 -14.68
C VAL A 81 5.28 -1.80 -14.23
N ALA A 82 4.43 -1.40 -13.28
CA ALA A 82 3.33 -2.23 -12.83
C ALA A 82 2.28 -2.44 -13.93
N LEU A 83 1.98 -1.39 -14.71
CA LEU A 83 1.07 -1.47 -15.84
C LEU A 83 1.64 -2.36 -16.95
N ASP A 84 2.91 -2.16 -17.33
CA ASP A 84 3.60 -2.98 -18.32
C ASP A 84 3.68 -4.43 -17.88
N GLY A 85 4.00 -4.68 -16.60
CA GLY A 85 4.02 -6.00 -16.01
C GLY A 85 2.65 -6.67 -16.02
N ALA A 86 1.58 -5.92 -15.71
CA ALA A 86 0.21 -6.43 -15.78
C ALA A 86 -0.19 -6.78 -17.21
N ILE A 87 0.14 -5.94 -18.20
CA ILE A 87 -0.14 -6.19 -19.62
C ILE A 87 0.66 -7.38 -20.13
N HIS A 88 1.95 -7.47 -19.77
CA HIS A 88 2.82 -8.57 -20.17
C HIS A 88 2.30 -9.90 -19.61
N LEU A 89 1.92 -9.94 -18.33
CA LEU A 89 1.39 -11.14 -17.69
C LEU A 89 -0.01 -11.52 -18.19
N ALA A 90 -0.82 -10.54 -18.59
CA ALA A 90 -2.14 -10.77 -19.16
C ALA A 90 -2.07 -11.39 -20.58
N ARG A 91 -0.97 -11.17 -21.31
CA ARG A 91 -0.76 -11.76 -22.64
C ARG A 91 -0.44 -13.25 -22.49
N ARG A 92 -1.31 -14.11 -23.02
CA ARG A 92 -1.05 -15.55 -23.15
C ARG A 92 -0.63 -15.85 -24.59
N GLU A 93 0.55 -16.45 -24.74
CA GLU A 93 1.01 -16.96 -26.03
C GLU A 93 0.58 -18.43 -26.17
N GLU A 94 -0.25 -18.74 -27.17
CA GLU A 94 -0.53 -20.12 -27.58
C GLU A 94 0.14 -20.38 -28.93
N GLY A 95 1.07 -21.33 -28.96
CA GLY A 95 1.71 -21.77 -30.22
C GLY A 95 2.60 -20.73 -30.91
N GLY A 96 3.15 -19.75 -30.17
CA GLY A 96 4.06 -18.73 -30.72
C GLY A 96 3.38 -17.64 -31.56
N GLN A 97 2.05 -17.55 -31.54
CA GLN A 97 1.31 -16.46 -32.18
C GLN A 97 0.64 -15.58 -31.12
N MET A 98 0.85 -14.26 -31.21
CA MET A 98 0.14 -13.29 -30.39
C MET A 98 -1.36 -13.30 -30.76
N ARG A 99 -2.19 -13.94 -29.95
CA ARG A 99 -3.66 -13.82 -30.05
C ARG A 99 -4.11 -12.54 -29.37
N THR A 100 -4.85 -11.69 -30.12
CA THR A 100 -5.62 -10.61 -29.51
C THR A 100 -6.73 -11.24 -28.65
N ILE A 101 -6.78 -10.87 -27.37
CA ILE A 101 -7.79 -11.39 -26.43
C ILE A 101 -9.08 -10.63 -26.69
N LEU A 102 -9.88 -11.12 -27.65
CA LEU A 102 -11.30 -10.85 -27.68
C LEU A 102 -11.95 -11.79 -26.66
N THR A 103 -12.43 -11.25 -25.56
CA THR A 103 -13.30 -11.98 -24.65
C THR A 103 -14.53 -12.43 -25.44
N ASP A 104 -14.69 -13.73 -25.67
CA ASP A 104 -15.79 -14.26 -26.51
C ASP A 104 -17.17 -14.09 -25.85
N GLY A 105 -17.21 -13.68 -24.58
CA GLY A 105 -18.42 -13.47 -23.80
C GLY A 105 -19.14 -14.76 -23.41
N GLY A 106 -18.46 -15.91 -23.39
CA GLY A 106 -19.03 -17.22 -23.09
C GLY A 106 -19.86 -17.81 -24.24
N ARG A 107 -19.67 -17.32 -25.47
CA ARG A 107 -20.40 -17.79 -26.65
C ARG A 107 -20.03 -19.21 -27.02
N GLU A 108 -18.77 -19.61 -26.85
CA GLU A 108 -18.30 -20.96 -27.14
C GLU A 108 -18.86 -21.99 -26.13
N ILE A 109 -19.00 -21.59 -24.87
CA ILE A 109 -19.65 -22.41 -23.82
C ILE A 109 -21.16 -22.53 -24.07
N LYS A 110 -21.83 -21.45 -24.47
CA LYS A 110 -23.24 -21.51 -24.88
C LYS A 110 -23.42 -22.47 -26.05
N ARG A 111 -22.54 -22.41 -27.05
CA ARG A 111 -22.64 -23.25 -28.23
C ARG A 111 -22.54 -24.74 -27.87
N THR A 112 -21.57 -25.10 -27.04
CA THR A 112 -21.39 -26.50 -26.60
C THR A 112 -22.52 -27.00 -25.69
N LEU A 113 -23.08 -26.15 -24.83
CA LEU A 113 -24.20 -26.58 -23.97
C LEU A 113 -25.55 -26.69 -24.70
N PHE A 114 -25.79 -25.83 -25.69
CA PHE A 114 -27.12 -25.69 -26.32
C PHE A 114 -27.20 -26.32 -27.72
N ASP A 115 -26.10 -26.48 -28.48
CA ASP A 115 -26.12 -27.19 -29.77
C ASP A 115 -26.15 -28.73 -29.57
N ASP A 116 -25.63 -29.27 -28.45
CA ASP A 116 -25.68 -30.72 -28.16
C ASP A 116 -27.10 -31.21 -27.80
N GLU A 117 -28.03 -30.32 -27.43
CA GLU A 117 -29.43 -30.69 -27.12
C GLU A 117 -30.38 -30.65 -28.33
N GLU A 118 -29.99 -30.03 -29.45
CA GLU A 118 -30.83 -29.96 -30.66
C GLU A 118 -30.58 -31.10 -31.66
N GLY A 119 -29.60 -31.98 -31.40
CA GLY A 119 -29.22 -33.09 -32.29
C GLY A 119 -30.01 -34.40 -32.16
N ASP A 120 -30.93 -34.54 -31.18
CA ASP A 120 -31.60 -35.83 -30.87
C ASP A 120 -33.14 -35.78 -30.93
N ARG A 121 -33.71 -35.11 -31.95
CA ARG A 121 -35.16 -35.23 -32.28
C ARG A 121 -35.43 -35.34 -33.77
#